data_AF-A0A521FZW6-F1
#
_entry.id   AF-A0A521FZW6-F1
#
_cell.length_a   1.000
_cell.length_b   1.000
_cell.length_c   1.000
_cell.angle_alpha   90.00
_cell.angle_beta   90.00
_cell.angle_gamma   90.00
#
_symmetry.space_group_name_H-M   'P 1'
#
loop_
_entity.id
_entity.type
_entity.pdbx_description
1 polymer ?
#
loop_
_entity_poly.entity_id
_entity_poly.type
_entity_poly.pdbx_seq_one_letter_code
_entity_poly.pdbx_strand_id
1 'polypeptide(L)'
;MSFNSPYTLLHQSSQCPARCGQVATLHGTFNTPIFMPVGTLATVKAVTPENLLELGAQIILGNTYHLFIRPGHELIRSVFGGLHKFMHWDRPILTDSGGFQIFSLKELAKITELGAEFRSHLDGSKLFLSPEKAVEVQEALGSDIMMVLDTCIPYPASYDEAAKATALTSRWAKRCRDAQAETGQLLFGIVQGGMYPELRRQSAEELIDIGFDGYALGGLSVGEPKEQMHAMLDATVHLLPDSHAKYLMGVGTPEDLVEGVFRGVDMFDCVMPTRNARNGMLFTSSGRVVIKNSCYREDQGPVDERCNCYTCRNYSRAYLRHLFQCNEILAYQLNSIHNLHYYCSLMAEMRRAIAEDRFVEWRKGFYAQRGQSYY
;
A
#
# COMPACT_ATOMS: atom_id res chain seq x y z
N MET A 1 -19.23 6.59 -24.15
CA MET A 1 -18.39 7.76 -23.85
C MET A 1 -17.03 7.22 -23.48
N SER A 2 -15.93 7.65 -24.12
CA SER A 2 -14.63 7.10 -23.76
C SER A 2 -14.26 7.63 -22.38
N PHE A 3 -14.26 6.75 -21.38
CA PHE A 3 -13.71 7.10 -20.08
C PHE A 3 -12.22 7.37 -20.30
N ASN A 4 -11.81 8.63 -20.20
CA ASN A 4 -10.39 8.95 -20.11
C ASN A 4 -9.90 8.33 -18.80
N SER A 5 -8.97 7.40 -18.89
CA SER A 5 -8.33 6.82 -17.70
C SER A 5 -7.77 7.94 -16.81
N PRO A 6 -7.90 7.83 -15.48
CA PRO A 6 -7.26 8.76 -14.55
C PRO A 6 -5.73 8.66 -14.57
N TYR A 7 -5.17 7.62 -15.18
CA TYR A 7 -3.73 7.40 -15.29
C TYR A 7 -3.17 7.94 -16.61
N THR A 8 -2.12 8.76 -16.51
CA THR A 8 -1.33 9.24 -17.64
C THR A 8 0.07 8.65 -17.55
N LEU A 9 0.46 7.83 -18.54
CA LEU A 9 1.83 7.34 -18.68
C LEU A 9 2.72 8.49 -19.19
N LEU A 10 3.82 8.77 -18.50
CA LEU A 10 4.79 9.81 -18.88
C LEU A 10 6.05 9.21 -19.51
N HIS A 11 6.62 8.19 -18.86
CA HIS A 11 7.84 7.52 -19.31
C HIS A 11 7.74 6.03 -19.04
N GLN A 12 8.36 5.23 -19.91
CA GLN A 12 8.58 3.81 -19.71
C GLN A 12 10.02 3.50 -20.05
N SER A 13 10.67 2.68 -19.22
CA SER A 13 12.03 2.21 -19.44
C SER A 13 12.12 1.44 -20.75
N SER A 14 13.18 1.66 -21.54
CA SER A 14 13.44 0.89 -22.76
C SER A 14 13.95 -0.52 -22.48
N GLN A 15 14.38 -0.79 -21.24
CA GLN A 15 15.07 -2.02 -20.86
C GLN A 15 14.21 -2.97 -20.01
N CYS A 16 13.09 -2.49 -19.45
CA CYS A 16 12.20 -3.28 -18.62
C CYS A 16 10.79 -2.65 -18.55
N PRO A 17 9.78 -3.37 -18.01
CA PRO A 17 8.41 -2.85 -17.87
C PRO A 17 8.20 -1.65 -16.93
N ALA A 18 9.24 -1.22 -16.20
CA ALA A 18 9.18 -0.10 -15.26
C ALA A 18 8.70 1.19 -15.95
N ARG A 19 7.80 1.90 -15.27
CA ARG A 19 7.09 3.05 -15.81
C ARG A 19 6.87 4.15 -14.79
N CYS A 20 6.77 5.37 -15.28
CA CYS A 20 6.38 6.55 -14.52
C CYS A 20 5.15 7.17 -15.15
N GLY A 21 4.17 7.45 -14.31
CA GLY A 21 2.95 8.12 -14.72
C GLY A 21 2.43 9.06 -13.64
N GLN A 22 1.20 9.50 -13.85
CA GLN A 22 0.44 10.33 -12.93
C GLN A 22 -0.97 9.78 -12.81
N VAL A 23 -1.53 9.82 -11.59
CA VAL A 23 -2.93 9.49 -11.34
C VAL A 23 -3.63 10.76 -10.87
N ALA A 24 -4.66 11.18 -11.60
CA ALA A 24 -5.51 12.30 -11.22
C ALA A 24 -6.68 11.84 -10.34
N THR A 25 -6.92 12.53 -9.24
CA THR A 25 -8.03 12.27 -8.31
C THR A 25 -8.73 13.57 -7.90
N LEU A 26 -9.78 13.47 -7.08
CA LEU A 26 -10.56 14.61 -6.59
C LEU A 26 -9.71 15.61 -5.78
N HIS A 27 -8.76 15.13 -4.98
CA HIS A 27 -7.91 15.94 -4.10
C HIS A 27 -6.47 16.11 -4.61
N GLY A 28 -6.25 15.94 -5.92
CA GLY A 28 -4.99 16.27 -6.57
C GLY A 28 -4.44 15.16 -7.47
N THR A 29 -3.20 15.33 -7.89
CA THR A 29 -2.50 14.38 -8.76
C THR A 29 -1.23 13.92 -8.08
N PHE A 30 -0.93 12.61 -8.15
CA PHE A 30 0.31 12.04 -7.63
C PHE A 30 1.08 11.28 -8.72
N ASN A 31 2.40 11.19 -8.55
CA ASN A 31 3.30 10.54 -9.51
C ASN A 31 3.53 9.07 -9.14
N THR A 32 3.67 8.19 -10.13
CA THR A 32 4.05 6.78 -9.96
C THR A 32 5.47 6.51 -10.50
N PRO A 33 6.23 5.52 -9.97
CA PRO A 33 5.86 4.65 -8.87
C PRO A 33 5.73 5.38 -7.52
N ILE A 34 4.84 4.93 -6.65
CA ILE A 34 4.54 5.58 -5.36
C ILE A 34 4.42 4.58 -4.21
N PHE A 35 4.83 5.03 -3.03
CA PHE A 35 4.59 4.35 -1.76
C PHE A 35 3.56 5.13 -0.96
N MET A 36 2.54 4.45 -0.47
CA MET A 36 1.47 5.01 0.34
C MET A 36 1.71 4.71 1.83
N PRO A 37 2.04 5.70 2.67
CA PRO A 37 2.04 5.54 4.12
C PRO A 37 0.67 5.08 4.63
N VAL A 38 0.65 4.05 5.48
CA VAL A 38 -0.59 3.44 5.96
C VAL A 38 -1.09 4.12 7.23
N GLY A 39 -2.28 4.71 7.14
CA GLY A 39 -3.07 5.30 8.22
C GLY A 39 -4.18 4.36 8.69
N THR A 40 -3.95 3.67 9.82
CA THR A 40 -4.88 2.65 10.33
C THR A 40 -6.13 3.22 10.99
N LEU A 41 -6.02 4.35 11.69
CA LEU A 41 -7.09 4.93 12.52
C LEU A 41 -7.22 6.43 12.24
N ALA A 42 -7.34 6.80 10.97
CA ALA A 42 -7.30 8.20 10.51
C ALA A 42 -6.00 8.92 10.92
N THR A 43 -4.91 8.17 11.05
CA THR A 43 -3.58 8.71 11.36
C THR A 43 -2.50 7.73 10.90
N VAL A 44 -1.47 8.24 10.24
CA VAL A 44 -0.21 7.51 10.07
C VAL A 44 0.53 7.57 11.40
N LYS A 45 0.75 6.41 12.00
CA LYS A 45 1.20 6.33 13.39
C LYS A 45 2.50 7.10 13.64
N ALA A 46 2.48 7.92 14.69
CA ALA A 46 3.61 8.70 15.22
C ALA A 46 4.11 9.85 14.33
N VAL A 47 3.36 10.26 13.30
CA VAL A 47 3.69 11.44 12.48
C VAL A 47 2.44 12.29 12.24
N THR A 48 2.64 13.60 12.05
CA THR A 48 1.55 14.52 11.69
C THR A 48 1.39 14.60 10.16
N PRO A 49 0.25 15.11 9.66
CA PRO A 49 0.09 15.43 8.23
C PRO A 49 1.19 16.33 7.68
N GLU A 50 1.66 17.32 8.44
CA GLU A 50 2.75 18.22 8.02
C GLU A 50 4.05 17.45 7.85
N ASN A 51 4.36 16.51 8.75
CA ASN A 51 5.52 15.63 8.57
C ASN A 51 5.42 14.81 7.28
N LEU A 52 4.22 14.31 6.94
CA LEU A 52 3.98 13.55 5.70
C LEU A 52 4.20 14.41 4.46
N LEU A 53 3.76 15.67 4.48
CA LEU A 53 4.00 16.63 3.41
C LEU A 53 5.51 16.91 3.24
N GLU A 54 6.20 17.19 4.34
CA GLU A 54 7.64 17.49 4.34
C GLU A 54 8.49 16.33 3.82
N LEU A 55 8.13 15.09 4.14
CA LEU A 55 8.85 13.90 3.66
C LEU A 55 8.50 13.48 2.24
N GLY A 56 7.55 14.17 1.59
CA GLY A 56 7.20 13.97 0.18
C GLY A 56 6.11 12.92 -0.07
N ALA A 57 5.29 12.57 0.92
CA ALA A 57 4.12 11.72 0.69
C ALA A 57 3.12 12.48 -0.19
N GLN A 58 2.64 11.82 -1.25
CA GLN A 58 1.70 12.42 -2.19
C GLN A 58 0.28 11.86 -2.03
N ILE A 59 0.17 10.67 -1.44
CA ILE A 59 -1.06 9.93 -1.16
C ILE A 59 -0.81 9.05 0.06
N ILE A 60 -1.86 8.76 0.83
CA ILE A 60 -1.83 7.80 1.95
C ILE A 60 -2.89 6.71 1.77
N LEU A 61 -2.71 5.59 2.49
CA LEU A 61 -3.73 4.56 2.59
C LEU A 61 -4.51 4.72 3.91
N GLY A 62 -5.84 4.81 3.84
CA GLY A 62 -6.75 4.73 4.97
C GLY A 62 -7.32 3.33 5.14
N ASN A 63 -7.36 2.82 6.37
CA ASN A 63 -7.95 1.51 6.64
C ASN A 63 -9.46 1.57 6.90
N THR A 64 -10.27 1.04 6.00
CA THR A 64 -11.73 1.08 6.08
C THR A 64 -12.26 0.25 7.22
N TYR A 65 -11.71 -0.96 7.46
CA TYR A 65 -12.18 -1.85 8.51
C TYR A 65 -12.16 -1.16 9.88
N HIS A 66 -11.05 -0.50 10.21
CA HIS A 66 -10.93 0.18 11.50
C HIS A 66 -11.84 1.41 11.61
N LEU A 67 -11.92 2.23 10.56
CA LEU A 67 -12.74 3.44 10.54
C LEU A 67 -14.25 3.15 10.52
N PHE A 68 -14.63 2.02 9.91
CA PHE A 68 -15.98 1.50 9.92
C PHE A 68 -16.44 1.16 11.35
N ILE A 69 -15.56 0.54 12.14
CA ILE A 69 -15.85 0.17 13.54
C ILE A 69 -15.78 1.40 14.45
N ARG A 70 -14.72 2.21 14.34
CA ARG A 70 -14.51 3.38 15.18
C ARG A 70 -13.65 4.44 14.46
N PRO A 71 -14.13 5.68 14.36
CA PRO A 71 -15.32 6.25 15.00
C PRO A 71 -16.64 5.98 14.27
N GLY A 72 -16.62 5.29 13.13
CA GLY A 72 -17.77 5.06 12.27
C GLY A 72 -17.81 6.05 11.09
N HIS A 73 -17.95 5.50 9.89
CA HIS A 73 -18.01 6.26 8.63
C HIS A 73 -19.15 7.30 8.57
N GLU A 74 -20.31 7.04 9.16
CA GLU A 74 -21.43 7.98 9.17
C GLU A 74 -21.11 9.26 9.96
N LEU A 75 -20.42 9.14 11.09
CA LEU A 75 -19.96 10.27 11.90
C LEU A 75 -18.89 11.06 11.14
N ILE A 76 -17.93 10.37 10.50
CA ILE A 76 -16.90 11.01 9.67
C ILE A 76 -17.56 11.82 8.54
N ARG A 77 -18.56 11.25 7.86
CA ARG A 77 -19.31 11.92 6.79
C ARG A 77 -20.11 13.11 7.31
N SER A 78 -21.02 12.87 8.26
CA SER A 78 -22.06 13.83 8.64
C SER A 78 -21.55 14.98 9.51
N VAL A 79 -20.62 14.70 10.43
CA VAL A 79 -20.15 15.70 11.40
C VAL A 79 -18.90 16.42 10.89
N PHE A 80 -17.97 15.69 10.27
CA PHE A 80 -16.67 16.22 9.86
C PHE A 80 -16.59 16.52 8.35
N GLY A 81 -17.54 16.04 7.55
CA GLY A 81 -17.56 16.27 6.11
C GLY A 81 -16.53 15.46 5.34
N GLY A 82 -16.15 14.27 5.84
CA GLY A 82 -15.22 13.35 5.19
C GLY A 82 -13.90 13.14 5.95
N LEU A 83 -13.15 12.12 5.53
CA LEU A 83 -11.93 11.67 6.19
C LEU A 83 -10.82 12.71 6.10
N HIS A 84 -10.65 13.38 4.96
CA HIS A 84 -9.68 14.45 4.74
C HIS A 84 -9.76 15.54 5.82
N LYS A 85 -10.96 16.08 6.05
CA LYS A 85 -11.22 17.08 7.09
C LYS A 85 -11.02 16.52 8.49
N PHE A 86 -11.49 15.29 8.72
CA PHE A 86 -11.38 14.64 10.03
C PHE A 86 -9.91 14.45 10.47
N MET A 87 -9.01 14.12 9.55
CA MET A 87 -7.61 13.83 9.86
C MET A 87 -6.61 14.93 9.47
N HIS A 88 -7.10 16.08 8.99
CA HIS A 88 -6.28 17.19 8.50
C HIS A 88 -5.30 16.76 7.38
N TRP A 89 -5.80 16.03 6.38
CA TRP A 89 -5.04 15.64 5.19
C TRP A 89 -5.77 16.09 3.94
N ASP A 90 -5.17 16.99 3.17
CA ASP A 90 -5.78 17.67 2.01
C ASP A 90 -5.35 17.08 0.66
N ARG A 91 -4.65 15.94 0.68
CA ARG A 91 -4.13 15.24 -0.49
C ARG A 91 -4.88 13.91 -0.72
N PRO A 92 -4.61 13.21 -1.83
CA PRO A 92 -5.30 11.96 -2.13
C PRO A 92 -5.23 10.91 -1.00
N ILE A 93 -6.33 10.17 -0.82
CA ILE A 93 -6.43 9.01 0.07
C ILE A 93 -6.93 7.81 -0.73
N LEU A 94 -6.21 6.69 -0.66
CA LEU A 94 -6.74 5.39 -1.05
C LEU A 94 -7.32 4.70 0.19
N THR A 95 -8.51 4.11 0.11
CA THR A 95 -9.05 3.27 1.18
C THR A 95 -9.03 1.80 0.78
N ASP A 96 -8.55 0.92 1.66
CA ASP A 96 -8.73 -0.52 1.46
C ASP A 96 -10.20 -0.93 1.63
N SER A 97 -10.58 -2.13 1.19
CA SER A 97 -11.96 -2.61 1.31
C SER A 97 -12.28 -3.25 2.67
N GLY A 98 -11.26 -3.49 3.49
CA GLY A 98 -11.37 -4.24 4.75
C GLY A 98 -11.30 -5.77 4.59
N GLY A 99 -11.24 -6.30 3.37
CA GLY A 99 -11.21 -7.75 3.09
C GLY A 99 -10.06 -8.49 3.77
N PHE A 100 -8.84 -7.90 3.73
CA PHE A 100 -7.66 -8.48 4.38
C PHE A 100 -7.79 -8.54 5.91
N GLN A 101 -8.36 -7.52 6.54
CA GLN A 101 -8.52 -7.47 8.00
C GLN A 101 -9.54 -8.50 8.46
N ILE A 102 -10.65 -8.64 7.72
CA ILE A 102 -11.64 -9.69 7.95
C ILE A 102 -10.97 -11.07 7.82
N PHE A 103 -10.16 -11.30 6.79
CA PHE A 103 -9.38 -12.52 6.62
C PHE A 103 -8.40 -12.77 7.79
N SER A 104 -7.71 -11.73 8.26
CA SER A 104 -6.71 -11.85 9.34
C SER A 104 -7.31 -12.27 10.68
N LEU A 105 -8.63 -12.15 10.84
CA LEU A 105 -9.37 -12.49 12.05
C LEU A 105 -9.93 -13.92 12.05
N LYS A 106 -9.57 -14.77 11.06
CA LYS A 106 -9.95 -16.19 10.80
C LYS A 106 -11.02 -16.86 11.68
N GLU A 107 -10.88 -16.90 13.00
CA GLU A 107 -11.87 -17.50 13.92
C GLU A 107 -13.17 -16.69 14.06
N LEU A 108 -13.13 -15.39 13.72
CA LEU A 108 -14.23 -14.46 13.95
C LEU A 108 -15.01 -14.12 12.69
N ALA A 109 -14.62 -14.64 11.51
CA ALA A 109 -15.19 -14.26 10.23
C ALA A 109 -15.83 -15.43 9.47
N LYS A 110 -16.99 -15.20 8.85
CA LYS A 110 -17.67 -16.12 7.95
C LYS A 110 -17.92 -15.43 6.60
N ILE A 111 -17.33 -15.99 5.56
CA ILE A 111 -17.47 -15.50 4.19
C ILE A 111 -18.58 -16.29 3.48
N THR A 112 -19.48 -15.57 2.82
CA THR A 112 -20.60 -16.12 2.04
C THR A 112 -20.73 -15.39 0.71
N GLU A 113 -21.62 -15.82 -0.18
CA GLU A 113 -21.89 -15.07 -1.41
C GLU A 113 -22.35 -13.62 -1.13
N LEU A 114 -23.09 -13.39 -0.04
CA LEU A 114 -23.65 -12.08 0.29
C LEU A 114 -22.61 -11.07 0.79
N GLY A 115 -21.57 -11.54 1.47
CA GLY A 115 -20.58 -10.71 2.14
C GLY A 115 -19.87 -11.46 3.26
N ALA A 116 -19.18 -10.72 4.11
CA ALA A 116 -18.47 -11.24 5.27
C ALA A 116 -19.12 -10.81 6.59
N GLU A 117 -19.51 -11.79 7.39
CA GLU A 117 -19.89 -11.59 8.79
C GLU A 117 -18.64 -11.67 9.66
N PHE A 118 -18.47 -10.74 10.60
CA PHE A 118 -17.35 -10.79 11.55
C PHE A 118 -17.70 -10.19 12.90
N ARG A 119 -16.85 -10.42 13.90
CA ARG A 119 -16.97 -9.77 15.21
C ARG A 119 -15.98 -8.63 15.35
N SER A 120 -16.46 -7.50 15.88
CA SER A 120 -15.63 -6.38 16.30
C SER A 120 -14.61 -6.83 17.34
N HIS A 121 -13.34 -6.50 17.09
CA HIS A 121 -12.24 -6.74 18.03
C HIS A 121 -12.25 -5.78 19.23
N LEU A 122 -13.13 -4.76 19.23
CA LEU A 122 -13.24 -3.79 20.33
C LEU A 122 -14.25 -4.23 21.39
N ASP A 123 -15.40 -4.76 20.99
CA ASP A 123 -16.53 -5.03 21.87
C ASP A 123 -17.26 -6.36 21.59
N GLY A 124 -16.81 -7.13 20.58
CA GLY A 124 -17.40 -8.42 20.21
C GLY A 124 -18.74 -8.33 19.47
N SER A 125 -19.20 -7.12 19.13
CA SER A 125 -20.42 -6.90 18.34
C SER A 125 -20.33 -7.58 16.98
N LYS A 126 -21.45 -8.13 16.49
CA LYS A 126 -21.53 -8.75 15.18
C LYS A 126 -21.71 -7.68 14.11
N LEU A 127 -20.85 -7.71 13.11
CA LEU A 127 -20.84 -6.79 11.98
C LEU A 127 -20.92 -7.58 10.68
N PHE A 128 -21.43 -6.93 9.63
CA PHE A 128 -21.54 -7.51 8.30
C PHE A 128 -21.08 -6.49 7.27
N LEU A 129 -20.23 -6.95 6.34
CA LEU A 129 -19.72 -6.14 5.24
C LEU A 129 -20.00 -6.87 3.92
N SER A 130 -20.92 -6.32 3.13
CA SER A 130 -21.16 -6.73 1.76
C SER A 130 -20.36 -5.86 0.78
N PRO A 131 -20.19 -6.28 -0.49
CA PRO A 131 -19.66 -5.44 -1.56
C PRO A 131 -20.28 -4.04 -1.62
N GLU A 132 -21.60 -3.93 -1.51
CA GLU A 132 -22.33 -2.65 -1.55
C GLU A 132 -22.01 -1.80 -0.31
N LYS A 133 -22.03 -2.41 0.88
CA LYS A 133 -21.71 -1.69 2.11
C LYS A 133 -20.25 -1.23 2.14
N ALA A 134 -19.33 -2.01 1.60
CA ALA A 134 -17.92 -1.62 1.49
C ALA A 134 -17.73 -0.39 0.60
N VAL A 135 -18.48 -0.28 -0.49
CA VAL A 135 -18.50 0.92 -1.33
C VAL A 135 -19.14 2.10 -0.60
N GLU A 136 -20.32 1.91 -0.01
CA GLU A 136 -21.02 2.95 0.77
C GLU A 136 -20.14 3.55 1.88
N VAL A 137 -19.40 2.68 2.59
CA VAL A 137 -18.47 3.10 3.65
C VAL A 137 -17.35 3.98 3.09
N GLN A 138 -16.73 3.57 1.98
CA GLN A 138 -15.63 4.31 1.36
C GLN A 138 -16.10 5.63 0.73
N GLU A 139 -17.29 5.67 0.13
CA GLU A 139 -17.96 6.90 -0.31
C GLU A 139 -18.21 7.84 0.87
N ALA A 140 -18.66 7.32 2.01
CA ALA A 140 -18.88 8.12 3.21
C ALA A 140 -17.58 8.65 3.82
N LEU A 141 -16.49 7.89 3.75
CA LEU A 141 -15.16 8.37 4.11
C LEU A 141 -14.66 9.44 3.12
N GLY A 142 -15.13 9.44 1.87
CA GLY A 142 -14.76 10.42 0.85
C GLY A 142 -13.34 10.22 0.32
N SER A 143 -12.84 8.98 0.27
CA SER A 143 -11.53 8.66 -0.27
C SER A 143 -11.44 8.88 -1.78
N ASP A 144 -10.26 9.20 -2.28
CA ASP A 144 -10.03 9.45 -3.71
C ASP A 144 -10.05 8.17 -4.54
N ILE A 145 -9.54 7.07 -3.96
CA ILE A 145 -9.48 5.76 -4.59
C ILE A 145 -10.07 4.73 -3.63
N MET A 146 -11.12 4.05 -4.08
CA MET A 146 -11.76 2.97 -3.37
C MET A 146 -11.27 1.62 -3.90
N MET A 147 -11.23 0.62 -3.03
CA MET A 147 -10.94 -0.76 -3.41
C MET A 147 -12.22 -1.60 -3.37
N VAL A 148 -12.40 -2.49 -4.34
CA VAL A 148 -13.48 -3.50 -4.29
C VAL A 148 -13.29 -4.43 -3.09
N LEU A 149 -14.39 -4.93 -2.53
CA LEU A 149 -14.33 -6.00 -1.54
C LEU A 149 -13.89 -7.30 -2.22
N ASP A 150 -12.88 -7.94 -1.66
CA ASP A 150 -12.32 -9.19 -2.19
C ASP A 150 -12.19 -10.26 -1.09
N THR A 151 -11.76 -11.45 -1.50
CA THR A 151 -11.41 -12.53 -0.59
C THR A 151 -9.93 -12.84 -0.68
N CYS A 152 -9.20 -12.53 0.39
CA CYS A 152 -7.77 -12.83 0.45
C CYS A 152 -7.55 -14.34 0.52
N ILE A 153 -6.80 -14.88 -0.46
CA ILE A 153 -6.43 -16.30 -0.53
C ILE A 153 -5.22 -16.52 0.40
N PRO A 154 -5.27 -17.47 1.36
CA PRO A 154 -4.12 -17.79 2.21
C PRO A 154 -2.99 -18.45 1.41
N TYR A 155 -1.78 -18.45 1.97
CA TYR A 155 -0.69 -19.30 1.49
C TYR A 155 -0.25 -20.29 2.59
N PRO A 156 -0.08 -21.60 2.26
CA PRO A 156 -0.49 -22.23 1.00
C PRO A 156 -2.03 -22.36 0.89
N ALA A 157 -2.53 -22.49 -0.33
CA ALA A 157 -3.92 -22.85 -0.64
C ALA A 157 -3.92 -23.86 -1.80
N SER A 158 -4.89 -24.78 -1.81
CA SER A 158 -5.10 -25.66 -2.96
C SER A 158 -5.67 -24.89 -4.15
N TYR A 159 -5.55 -25.49 -5.35
CA TYR A 159 -6.12 -24.91 -6.57
C TYR A 159 -7.62 -24.66 -6.43
N ASP A 160 -8.38 -25.64 -5.90
CA ASP A 160 -9.83 -25.53 -5.76
C ASP A 160 -10.24 -24.42 -4.77
N GLU A 161 -9.49 -24.23 -3.69
CA GLU A 161 -9.72 -23.14 -2.74
C GLU A 161 -9.43 -21.78 -3.39
N ALA A 162 -8.31 -21.66 -4.11
CA ALA A 162 -7.95 -20.45 -4.83
C ALA A 162 -8.95 -20.11 -5.93
N ALA A 163 -9.41 -21.10 -6.71
CA ALA A 163 -10.39 -20.92 -7.78
C ALA A 163 -11.74 -20.45 -7.23
N LYS A 164 -12.23 -21.04 -6.13
CA LYS A 164 -13.49 -20.63 -5.48
C LYS A 164 -13.43 -19.19 -4.96
N ALA A 165 -12.35 -18.83 -4.27
CA ALA A 165 -12.14 -17.47 -3.75
C ALA A 165 -11.96 -16.44 -4.87
N THR A 166 -11.25 -16.80 -5.94
CA THR A 166 -11.08 -15.93 -7.12
C THR A 166 -12.42 -15.65 -7.78
N ALA A 167 -13.21 -16.70 -8.05
CA ALA A 167 -14.53 -16.54 -8.66
C ALA A 167 -15.51 -15.72 -7.78
N LEU A 168 -15.45 -15.89 -6.45
CA LEU A 168 -16.24 -15.07 -5.52
C LEU A 168 -15.81 -13.60 -5.57
N THR A 169 -14.50 -13.34 -5.61
CA THR A 169 -13.93 -11.99 -5.75
C THR A 169 -14.44 -11.31 -7.02
N SER A 170 -14.49 -12.00 -8.17
CA SER A 170 -15.00 -11.42 -9.41
C SER A 170 -16.48 -11.05 -9.33
N ARG A 171 -17.31 -11.90 -8.72
CA ARG A 171 -18.74 -11.60 -8.49
C ARG A 171 -18.94 -10.43 -7.52
N TRP A 172 -18.12 -10.34 -6.48
CA TRP A 172 -18.12 -9.21 -5.55
C TRP A 172 -17.64 -7.92 -6.21
N ALA A 173 -16.60 -7.98 -7.05
CA ALA A 173 -16.10 -6.82 -7.78
C ALA A 173 -17.18 -6.23 -8.71
N LYS A 174 -17.95 -7.08 -9.40
CA LYS A 174 -19.10 -6.63 -10.21
C LYS A 174 -20.16 -5.92 -9.35
N ARG A 175 -20.50 -6.48 -8.18
CA ARG A 175 -21.44 -5.85 -7.25
C ARG A 175 -20.93 -4.51 -6.71
N CYS A 176 -19.64 -4.39 -6.40
CA CYS A 176 -19.04 -3.11 -6.01
C CYS A 176 -19.16 -2.07 -7.14
N ARG A 177 -18.84 -2.44 -8.38
CA ARG A 177 -18.96 -1.53 -9.53
C ARG A 177 -20.40 -1.10 -9.77
N ASP A 178 -21.37 -2.01 -9.62
CA ASP A 178 -22.80 -1.71 -9.79
C ASP A 178 -23.36 -0.85 -8.65
N ALA A 179 -22.76 -0.91 -7.45
CA ALA A 179 -23.17 -0.13 -6.28
C ALA A 179 -22.57 1.29 -6.22
N GLN A 180 -21.48 1.54 -6.94
CA GLN A 180 -20.77 2.81 -6.92
C GLN A 180 -21.64 3.94 -7.46
N ALA A 181 -21.77 5.01 -6.68
CA ALA A 181 -22.40 6.25 -7.11
C ALA A 181 -21.45 7.11 -7.94
N GLU A 182 -22.00 7.99 -8.77
CA GLU A 182 -21.23 8.94 -9.59
C GLU A 182 -20.73 10.12 -8.73
N THR A 183 -19.80 9.86 -7.81
CA THR A 183 -19.20 10.86 -6.91
C THR A 183 -17.88 11.44 -7.44
N GLY A 184 -17.32 10.83 -8.50
CA GLY A 184 -15.99 11.14 -9.02
C GLY A 184 -14.84 10.44 -8.28
N GLN A 185 -15.12 9.67 -7.22
CA GLN A 185 -14.14 8.79 -6.58
C GLN A 185 -13.81 7.62 -7.51
N LEU A 186 -12.54 7.25 -7.59
CA LEU A 186 -12.09 6.12 -8.42
C LEU A 186 -12.37 4.79 -7.73
N LEU A 187 -12.57 3.72 -8.48
CA LEU A 187 -12.73 2.36 -7.93
C LEU A 187 -11.78 1.39 -8.63
N PHE A 188 -10.93 0.73 -7.85
CA PHE A 188 -9.94 -0.23 -8.33
C PHE A 188 -10.39 -1.67 -8.10
N GLY A 189 -10.21 -2.51 -9.12
CA GLY A 189 -10.42 -3.96 -9.04
C GLY A 189 -9.21 -4.66 -8.39
N ILE A 190 -9.42 -5.84 -7.80
CA ILE A 190 -8.35 -6.62 -7.16
C ILE A 190 -8.21 -7.98 -7.84
N VAL A 191 -7.13 -8.18 -8.58
CA VAL A 191 -6.77 -9.46 -9.18
C VAL A 191 -6.38 -10.45 -8.07
N GLN A 192 -7.10 -11.57 -8.01
CA GLN A 192 -6.81 -12.72 -7.15
C GLN A 192 -6.34 -13.91 -8.01
N GLY A 193 -6.11 -15.06 -7.39
CA GLY A 193 -5.65 -16.28 -8.08
C GLY A 193 -4.63 -17.10 -7.31
N GLY A 194 -4.18 -16.64 -6.14
CA GLY A 194 -3.15 -17.32 -5.36
C GLY A 194 -1.83 -17.40 -6.13
N MET A 195 -1.17 -18.56 -6.05
CA MET A 195 0.10 -18.86 -6.75
C MET A 195 -0.12 -19.63 -8.06
N TYR A 196 -1.27 -19.42 -8.72
CA TYR A 196 -1.69 -20.12 -9.94
C TYR A 196 -1.83 -19.13 -11.11
N PRO A 197 -0.90 -19.11 -12.09
CA PRO A 197 -0.91 -18.17 -13.21
C PRO A 197 -2.21 -18.16 -14.02
N GLU A 198 -2.83 -19.32 -14.20
CA GLU A 198 -4.08 -19.50 -14.92
C GLU A 198 -5.26 -18.79 -14.24
N LEU A 199 -5.34 -18.87 -12.90
CA LEU A 199 -6.38 -18.17 -12.13
C LEU A 199 -6.13 -16.67 -12.10
N ARG A 200 -4.86 -16.24 -12.04
CA ARG A 200 -4.47 -14.82 -12.14
C ARG A 200 -4.89 -14.22 -13.48
N ARG A 201 -4.68 -14.96 -14.58
CA ARG A 201 -5.12 -14.54 -15.92
C ARG A 201 -6.63 -14.42 -15.99
N GLN A 202 -7.36 -15.45 -15.57
CA GLN A 202 -8.82 -15.43 -15.55
C GLN A 202 -9.35 -14.22 -14.75
N SER A 203 -8.81 -13.99 -13.54
CA SER A 203 -9.22 -12.85 -12.71
C SER A 203 -8.94 -11.51 -13.38
N ALA A 204 -7.78 -11.36 -14.03
CA ALA A 204 -7.45 -10.13 -14.76
C ALA A 204 -8.42 -9.87 -15.92
N GLU A 205 -8.71 -10.88 -16.73
CA GLU A 205 -9.66 -10.79 -17.86
C GLU A 205 -11.06 -10.39 -17.39
N GLU A 206 -11.58 -11.08 -16.37
CA GLU A 206 -12.91 -10.78 -15.81
C GLU A 206 -13.02 -9.36 -15.24
N LEU A 207 -11.97 -8.88 -14.55
CA LEU A 207 -11.96 -7.51 -14.00
C LEU A 207 -11.80 -6.44 -15.09
N ILE A 208 -11.07 -6.73 -16.16
CA ILE A 208 -10.96 -5.85 -17.32
C ILE A 208 -12.32 -5.71 -18.01
N ASP A 209 -13.03 -6.82 -18.18
CA ASP A 209 -14.38 -6.83 -18.78
C ASP A 209 -15.41 -6.06 -17.95
N ILE A 210 -15.31 -6.10 -16.62
CA ILE A 210 -16.15 -5.29 -15.71
C ILE A 210 -15.84 -3.79 -15.86
N GLY A 211 -14.57 -3.44 -16.06
CA GLY A 211 -14.08 -2.07 -16.18
C GLY A 211 -13.77 -1.42 -14.82
N PHE A 212 -12.50 -1.07 -14.61
CA PHE A 212 -12.06 -0.33 -13.43
C PHE A 212 -11.12 0.83 -13.73
N ASP A 213 -11.01 1.76 -12.77
CA ASP A 213 -10.17 2.96 -12.89
C ASP A 213 -8.68 2.66 -12.63
N GLY A 214 -8.40 1.46 -12.10
CA GLY A 214 -7.09 0.90 -11.86
C GLY A 214 -7.21 -0.54 -11.37
N TYR A 215 -6.08 -1.25 -11.33
CA TYR A 215 -6.05 -2.68 -11.03
C TYR A 215 -4.99 -2.99 -9.99
N ALA A 216 -5.41 -3.63 -8.92
CA ALA A 216 -4.54 -4.09 -7.86
C ALA A 216 -4.24 -5.59 -7.98
N LEU A 217 -3.10 -6.00 -7.42
CA LEU A 217 -2.71 -7.40 -7.26
C LEU A 217 -2.82 -7.75 -5.78
N GLY A 218 -3.86 -8.53 -5.44
CA GLY A 218 -4.13 -9.01 -4.09
C GLY A 218 -3.57 -10.41 -3.84
N GLY A 219 -3.58 -10.85 -2.58
CA GLY A 219 -3.18 -12.21 -2.20
C GLY A 219 -1.71 -12.54 -2.48
N LEU A 220 -0.85 -11.52 -2.46
CA LEU A 220 0.61 -11.62 -2.53
C LEU A 220 1.21 -11.02 -1.25
N SER A 221 2.43 -11.45 -0.90
CA SER A 221 3.11 -11.23 0.38
C SER A 221 2.30 -11.68 1.60
N VAL A 222 1.64 -12.84 1.48
CA VAL A 222 0.82 -13.47 2.53
C VAL A 222 1.53 -14.66 3.20
N GLY A 223 2.78 -14.93 2.81
CA GLY A 223 3.64 -15.95 3.42
C GLY A 223 4.43 -16.79 2.41
N GLU A 224 4.24 -16.55 1.12
CA GLU A 224 4.92 -17.25 0.05
C GLU A 224 6.41 -16.86 -0.09
N PRO A 225 7.24 -17.73 -0.67
CA PRO A 225 8.60 -17.38 -1.08
C PRO A 225 8.63 -16.23 -2.09
N LYS A 226 9.70 -15.42 -2.04
CA LYS A 226 9.85 -14.26 -2.94
C LYS A 226 9.86 -14.65 -4.42
N GLU A 227 10.43 -15.81 -4.73
CA GLU A 227 10.45 -16.35 -6.08
C GLU A 227 9.04 -16.62 -6.62
N GLN A 228 8.12 -17.10 -5.77
CA GLN A 228 6.73 -17.34 -6.17
C GLN A 228 5.97 -16.01 -6.34
N MET A 229 6.18 -15.05 -5.43
CA MET A 229 5.64 -13.70 -5.56
C MET A 229 6.08 -13.06 -6.90
N HIS A 230 7.38 -13.11 -7.21
CA HIS A 230 7.92 -12.58 -8.47
C HIS A 230 7.33 -13.30 -9.69
N ALA A 231 7.24 -14.63 -9.66
CA ALA A 231 6.63 -15.39 -10.74
C ALA A 231 5.16 -15.00 -10.99
N MET A 232 4.39 -14.71 -9.94
CA MET A 232 3.01 -14.22 -10.09
C MET A 232 2.95 -12.80 -10.65
N LEU A 233 3.88 -11.91 -10.26
CA LEU A 233 3.98 -10.59 -10.88
C LEU A 233 4.29 -10.69 -12.38
N ASP A 234 5.28 -11.52 -12.75
CA ASP A 234 5.66 -11.76 -14.15
C ASP A 234 4.48 -12.32 -14.97
N ALA A 235 3.69 -13.22 -14.37
CA ALA A 235 2.52 -13.82 -15.00
C ALA A 235 1.31 -12.86 -15.13
N THR A 236 1.21 -11.82 -14.30
CA THR A 236 -0.04 -11.03 -14.15
C THR A 236 0.07 -9.60 -14.67
N VAL A 237 1.17 -8.90 -14.37
CA VAL A 237 1.24 -7.43 -14.56
C VAL A 237 1.12 -7.02 -16.05
N HIS A 238 1.61 -7.86 -16.96
CA HIS A 238 1.53 -7.63 -18.40
C HIS A 238 0.13 -7.84 -18.99
N LEU A 239 -0.77 -8.52 -18.27
CA LEU A 239 -2.16 -8.72 -18.67
C LEU A 239 -3.03 -7.48 -18.39
N LEU A 240 -2.58 -6.62 -17.48
CA LEU A 240 -3.30 -5.41 -17.09
C LEU A 240 -3.06 -4.27 -18.07
N PRO A 241 -4.09 -3.46 -18.40
CA PRO A 241 -3.95 -2.42 -19.41
C PRO A 241 -2.90 -1.37 -19.02
N ASP A 242 -2.07 -0.96 -19.96
CA ASP A 242 -1.00 0.02 -19.71
C ASP A 242 -1.51 1.44 -19.47
N SER A 243 -2.76 1.71 -19.87
CA SER A 243 -3.44 2.96 -19.59
C SER A 243 -3.96 3.07 -18.16
N HIS A 244 -3.72 2.11 -17.27
CA HIS A 244 -4.24 2.10 -15.89
C HIS A 244 -3.10 1.90 -14.88
N ALA A 245 -3.29 2.45 -13.67
CA ALA A 245 -2.35 2.24 -12.57
C ALA A 245 -2.40 0.80 -12.07
N LYS A 246 -1.23 0.21 -11.79
CA LYS A 246 -1.07 -1.16 -11.30
C LYS A 246 -0.60 -1.16 -9.84
N TYR A 247 -1.41 -1.64 -8.92
CA TYR A 247 -1.19 -1.53 -7.47
C TYR A 247 -0.86 -2.87 -6.81
N LEU A 248 0.36 -3.04 -6.27
CA LEU A 248 0.71 -4.23 -5.49
C LEU A 248 0.41 -4.02 -4.00
N MET A 249 -0.58 -4.76 -3.49
CA MET A 249 -1.13 -4.54 -2.15
C MET A 249 -0.27 -5.18 -1.06
N GLY A 250 0.00 -4.44 0.03
CA GLY A 250 0.59 -4.96 1.27
C GLY A 250 2.07 -5.36 1.20
N VAL A 251 2.73 -5.12 0.07
CA VAL A 251 4.15 -5.44 -0.17
C VAL A 251 5.04 -4.26 0.20
N GLY A 252 6.17 -4.52 0.87
CA GLY A 252 6.88 -3.38 1.45
C GLY A 252 8.31 -3.50 1.92
N THR A 253 9.11 -4.54 1.63
CA THR A 253 10.56 -4.33 1.80
C THR A 253 11.09 -3.41 0.69
N PRO A 254 12.19 -2.67 0.90
CA PRO A 254 12.77 -1.85 -0.16
C PRO A 254 13.07 -2.65 -1.44
N GLU A 255 13.54 -3.89 -1.28
CA GLU A 255 13.79 -4.81 -2.38
C GLU A 255 12.50 -5.18 -3.12
N ASP A 256 11.41 -5.47 -2.40
CA ASP A 256 10.14 -5.81 -3.02
C ASP A 256 9.58 -4.64 -3.86
N LEU A 257 9.75 -3.39 -3.39
CA LEU A 257 9.35 -2.21 -4.13
C LEU A 257 10.14 -2.10 -5.45
N VAL A 258 11.46 -2.28 -5.39
CA VAL A 258 12.34 -2.23 -6.56
C VAL A 258 11.97 -3.34 -7.55
N GLU A 259 11.74 -4.56 -7.06
CA GLU A 259 11.37 -5.71 -7.89
C GLU A 259 9.97 -5.60 -8.49
N GLY A 260 9.01 -5.02 -7.76
CA GLY A 260 7.68 -4.72 -8.28
C GLY A 260 7.73 -3.66 -9.38
N VAL A 261 8.47 -2.57 -9.16
CA VAL A 261 8.65 -1.52 -10.19
C VAL A 261 9.34 -2.07 -11.42
N PHE A 262 10.39 -2.89 -11.25
CA PHE A 262 11.06 -3.56 -12.36
C PHE A 262 10.09 -4.37 -13.23
N ARG A 263 9.03 -4.94 -12.62
CA ARG A 263 7.98 -5.71 -13.27
C ARG A 263 6.78 -4.89 -13.74
N GLY A 264 6.80 -3.58 -13.56
CA GLY A 264 5.78 -2.65 -14.07
C GLY A 264 4.67 -2.30 -13.08
N VAL A 265 4.88 -2.50 -11.77
CA VAL A 265 3.96 -2.03 -10.72
C VAL A 265 4.15 -0.53 -10.45
N ASP A 266 3.05 0.20 -10.28
CA ASP A 266 2.99 1.65 -10.07
C ASP A 266 2.79 2.06 -8.60
N MET A 267 2.06 1.28 -7.82
CA MET A 267 1.62 1.70 -6.48
C MET A 267 1.90 0.60 -5.46
N PHE A 268 2.23 1.02 -4.23
CA PHE A 268 2.55 0.13 -3.12
C PHE A 268 2.09 0.73 -1.80
N ASP A 269 1.76 -0.12 -0.84
CA ASP A 269 1.54 0.26 0.55
C ASP A 269 2.14 -0.77 1.49
N CYS A 270 2.59 -0.33 2.66
CA CYS A 270 2.93 -1.27 3.72
C CYS A 270 3.00 -0.56 5.08
N VAL A 271 2.60 -1.27 6.13
CA VAL A 271 2.81 -0.79 7.52
C VAL A 271 4.28 -0.89 7.96
N MET A 272 5.13 -1.58 7.19
CA MET A 272 6.50 -1.92 7.55
C MET A 272 7.35 -0.72 8.00
N PRO A 273 7.37 0.43 7.30
CA PRO A 273 8.25 1.55 7.67
C PRO A 273 7.93 2.08 9.08
N THR A 274 6.64 2.33 9.37
CA THR A 274 6.23 2.88 10.66
C THR A 274 6.26 1.81 11.76
N ARG A 275 5.85 0.57 11.46
CA ARG A 275 5.87 -0.52 12.44
C ARG A 275 7.30 -0.84 12.89
N ASN A 276 8.24 -0.91 11.94
CA ASN A 276 9.63 -1.22 12.23
C ASN A 276 10.33 -0.07 12.97
N ALA A 277 10.04 1.18 12.58
CA ALA A 277 10.54 2.36 13.29
C ALA A 277 10.18 2.33 14.79
N ARG A 278 8.93 2.01 15.11
CA ARG A 278 8.46 1.88 16.49
C ARG A 278 9.04 0.67 17.24
N ASN A 279 9.53 -0.33 16.51
CA ASN A 279 10.24 -1.49 17.06
C ASN A 279 11.77 -1.31 17.06
N GLY A 280 12.27 -0.14 16.66
CA GLY A 280 13.68 0.22 16.68
C GLY A 280 14.49 -0.31 15.51
N MET A 281 13.85 -0.67 14.39
CA MET A 281 14.54 -1.00 13.13
C MET A 281 14.33 0.11 12.09
N LEU A 282 15.43 0.65 11.59
CA LEU A 282 15.49 1.77 10.66
C LEU A 282 16.07 1.31 9.32
N PHE A 283 15.50 1.80 8.23
CA PHE A 283 15.98 1.54 6.87
C PHE A 283 17.02 2.57 6.47
N THR A 284 18.07 2.14 5.78
CA THR A 284 19.17 3.00 5.32
C THR A 284 19.57 2.64 3.89
N SER A 285 20.35 3.53 3.26
CA SER A 285 20.95 3.35 1.95
C SER A 285 21.82 2.09 1.84
N SER A 286 22.34 1.59 2.96
CA SER A 286 23.19 0.40 3.06
C SER A 286 22.49 -0.80 3.72
N GLY A 287 21.17 -0.75 3.92
CA GLY A 287 20.39 -1.86 4.49
C GLY A 287 19.56 -1.44 5.69
N ARG A 288 19.81 -2.05 6.85
CA ARG A 288 19.01 -1.84 8.07
C ARG A 288 19.88 -1.61 9.30
N VAL A 289 19.40 -0.72 10.16
CA VAL A 289 19.97 -0.40 11.47
C VAL A 289 18.98 -0.82 12.55
N VAL A 290 19.45 -1.52 13.57
CA VAL A 290 18.65 -1.84 14.77
C VAL A 290 19.10 -0.91 15.89
N ILE A 291 18.44 0.24 16.04
CA ILE A 291 18.93 1.39 16.82
C ILE A 291 19.12 1.07 18.31
N LYS A 292 18.44 0.04 18.82
CA LYS A 292 18.57 -0.45 20.19
C LYS A 292 19.91 -1.16 20.49
N ASN A 293 20.67 -1.56 19.46
CA ASN A 293 21.92 -2.29 19.63
C ASN A 293 22.96 -1.47 20.41
N SER A 294 23.81 -2.14 21.19
CA SER A 294 24.82 -1.50 22.04
C SER A 294 25.92 -0.77 21.25
N CYS A 295 26.21 -1.19 20.02
CA CYS A 295 27.20 -0.54 19.16
C CYS A 295 26.89 0.95 18.90
N TYR A 296 25.62 1.36 18.97
CA TYR A 296 25.22 2.74 18.75
C TYR A 296 25.29 3.62 20.01
N ARG A 297 25.78 3.12 21.16
CA ARG A 297 25.79 3.87 22.43
C ARG A 297 26.54 5.20 22.37
N GLU A 298 27.65 5.25 21.63
CA GLU A 298 28.54 6.42 21.52
C GLU A 298 28.63 6.94 20.08
N ASP A 299 27.77 6.42 19.20
CA ASP A 299 27.77 6.73 17.78
C ASP A 299 27.12 8.10 17.52
N GLN A 300 27.96 9.09 17.24
CA GLN A 300 27.55 10.48 17.00
C GLN A 300 27.01 10.71 15.58
N GLY A 301 27.15 9.72 14.68
CA GLY A 301 26.69 9.83 13.30
C GLY A 301 25.17 9.77 13.17
N PRO A 302 24.60 10.20 12.02
CA PRO A 302 23.19 10.07 11.73
C PRO A 302 22.80 8.60 11.51
N VAL A 303 21.50 8.34 11.41
CA VAL A 303 20.99 6.99 11.06
C VAL A 303 21.55 6.54 9.70
N ASP A 304 21.53 7.45 8.72
CA ASP A 304 22.02 7.25 7.37
C ASP A 304 22.67 8.54 6.85
N GLU A 305 23.92 8.46 6.43
CA GLU A 305 24.71 9.60 5.95
C GLU A 305 24.18 10.17 4.62
N ARG A 306 23.39 9.40 3.87
CA ARG A 306 22.78 9.83 2.60
C ARG A 306 21.37 10.39 2.79
N CYS A 307 20.84 10.38 4.02
CA CYS A 307 19.49 10.84 4.31
C CYS A 307 19.51 12.27 4.83
N ASN A 308 18.68 13.13 4.24
CA ASN A 308 18.54 14.54 4.63
C ASN A 308 17.24 14.82 5.39
N CYS A 309 16.56 13.78 5.92
CA CYS A 309 15.33 13.94 6.69
C CYS A 309 15.57 14.72 8.00
N TYR A 310 14.50 15.21 8.62
CA TYR A 310 14.58 15.90 9.91
C TYR A 310 15.38 15.13 10.96
N THR A 311 15.18 13.81 11.05
CA THR A 311 15.89 12.97 12.03
C THR A 311 17.39 12.93 11.77
N CYS A 312 17.82 12.65 10.53
CA CYS A 312 19.25 12.51 10.20
C CYS A 312 20.01 13.84 10.25
N ARG A 313 19.35 14.97 10.01
CA ARG A 313 20.00 16.28 10.10
C ARG A 313 20.26 16.75 11.52
N ASN A 314 19.49 16.28 12.49
CA ASN A 314 19.44 16.87 13.82
C ASN A 314 19.85 15.92 14.96
N TYR A 315 19.82 14.60 14.76
CA TYR A 315 20.02 13.63 15.84
C TYR A 315 21.01 12.53 15.48
N SER A 316 21.81 12.15 16.48
CA SER A 316 22.76 11.04 16.38
C SER A 316 22.11 9.69 16.69
N ARG A 317 22.74 8.61 16.22
CA ARG A 317 22.34 7.24 16.58
C ARG A 317 22.40 7.00 18.08
N ALA A 318 23.38 7.57 18.78
CA ALA A 318 23.48 7.52 20.24
C ALA A 318 22.26 8.11 20.94
N TYR A 319 21.79 9.29 20.51
CA TYR A 319 20.62 9.93 21.08
C TYR A 319 19.34 9.14 20.80
N LEU A 320 19.14 8.70 19.55
CA LEU A 320 17.98 7.89 19.17
C LEU A 320 17.93 6.56 19.93
N ARG A 321 19.09 5.91 20.12
CA ARG A 321 19.20 4.72 20.96
C ARG A 321 18.79 5.02 22.39
N HIS A 322 19.29 6.10 22.98
CA HIS A 322 18.97 6.49 24.35
C HIS A 322 17.46 6.68 24.52
N LEU A 323 16.82 7.48 23.67
CA LEU A 323 15.36 7.69 23.70
C LEU A 323 14.61 6.36 23.59
N PHE A 324 15.02 5.48 22.68
CA PHE A 324 14.38 4.18 22.48
C PHE A 324 14.49 3.29 23.73
N GLN A 325 15.66 3.24 24.37
CA GLN A 325 15.87 2.45 25.61
C GLN A 325 15.06 3.00 26.79
N CYS A 326 14.80 4.31 26.80
CA CYS A 326 13.95 4.97 27.79
C CYS A 326 12.45 4.87 27.46
N ASN A 327 12.06 4.24 26.35
CA ASN A 327 10.68 4.17 25.85
C ASN A 327 10.05 5.56 25.61
N GLU A 328 10.86 6.56 25.28
CA GLU A 328 10.39 7.91 25.00
C GLU A 328 9.60 7.97 23.69
N ILE A 329 8.43 8.62 23.72
CA ILE A 329 7.52 8.74 22.56
C ILE A 329 8.25 9.38 21.37
N LEU A 330 9.16 10.32 21.65
CA LEU A 330 9.97 11.00 20.65
C LEU A 330 10.81 10.02 19.80
N ALA A 331 11.27 8.91 20.38
CA ALA A 331 11.99 7.88 19.61
C ALA A 331 11.11 7.35 18.47
N TYR A 332 9.84 7.05 18.77
CA TYR A 332 8.90 6.51 17.80
C TYR A 332 8.58 7.50 16.68
N GLN A 333 8.45 8.79 17.03
CA GLN A 333 8.22 9.86 16.06
C GLN A 333 9.43 10.03 15.14
N LEU A 334 10.63 10.27 15.69
CA LEU A 334 11.84 10.50 14.89
C LEU A 334 12.20 9.30 14.01
N ASN A 335 12.07 8.09 14.54
CA ASN A 335 12.30 6.87 13.77
C ASN A 335 11.28 6.72 12.63
N SER A 336 10.02 7.08 12.86
CA SER A 336 8.96 6.95 11.84
C SER A 336 9.12 7.99 10.74
N ILE A 337 9.49 9.24 11.08
CA ILE A 337 9.85 10.28 10.10
C ILE A 337 10.98 9.78 9.19
N HIS A 338 12.04 9.22 9.78
CA HIS A 338 13.18 8.69 9.02
C HIS A 338 12.77 7.58 8.05
N ASN A 339 12.08 6.55 8.55
CA ASN A 339 11.70 5.41 7.70
C ASN A 339 10.73 5.81 6.58
N LEU A 340 9.75 6.67 6.87
CA LEU A 340 8.81 7.14 5.84
C LEU A 340 9.51 7.99 4.79
N HIS A 341 10.41 8.87 5.20
CA HIS A 341 11.23 9.66 4.28
C HIS A 341 12.08 8.77 3.37
N TYR A 342 12.71 7.72 3.92
CA TYR A 342 13.48 6.76 3.13
C TYR A 342 12.61 6.11 2.04
N TYR A 343 11.39 5.66 2.37
CA TYR A 343 10.49 5.04 1.38
C TYR A 343 10.01 6.04 0.30
N CYS A 344 9.67 7.27 0.70
CA CYS A 344 9.25 8.30 -0.27
C CYS A 344 10.42 8.71 -1.19
N SER A 345 11.62 8.79 -0.64
CA SER A 345 12.85 9.08 -1.40
C SER A 345 13.20 7.96 -2.37
N LEU A 346 13.10 6.69 -1.93
CA LEU A 346 13.32 5.52 -2.78
C LEU A 346 12.41 5.55 -4.02
N MET A 347 11.12 5.84 -3.83
CA MET A 347 10.17 5.99 -4.94
C MET A 347 10.53 7.17 -5.86
N ALA A 348 10.97 8.30 -5.30
CA ALA A 348 11.41 9.44 -6.10
C ALA A 348 12.67 9.15 -6.93
N GLU A 349 13.63 8.41 -6.37
CA GLU A 349 14.83 7.96 -7.07
C GLU A 349 14.50 7.01 -8.22
N MET A 350 13.62 6.03 -7.98
CA MET A 350 13.12 5.13 -9.03
C MET A 350 12.44 5.91 -10.16
N ARG A 351 11.60 6.89 -9.82
CA ARG A 351 10.95 7.75 -10.82
C ARG A 351 11.97 8.48 -11.70
N ARG A 352 12.99 9.09 -11.07
CA ARG A 352 14.05 9.77 -11.80
C ARG A 352 14.83 8.81 -12.70
N ALA A 353 15.18 7.64 -12.19
CA ALA A 353 15.95 6.65 -12.95
C ALA A 353 15.16 6.08 -14.15
N ILE A 354 13.84 5.94 -14.05
CA ILE A 354 12.98 5.54 -15.19
C ILE A 354 12.88 6.67 -16.21
N ALA A 355 12.64 7.91 -15.79
CA ALA A 355 12.55 9.06 -16.69
C ALA A 355 13.87 9.32 -17.45
N GLU A 356 15.00 9.00 -16.85
CA GLU A 356 16.35 9.09 -17.43
C GLU A 356 16.80 7.78 -18.13
N ASP A 357 15.90 6.81 -18.31
CA ASP A 357 16.13 5.50 -18.96
C ASP A 357 17.35 4.71 -18.43
N ARG A 358 17.62 4.83 -17.12
CA ARG A 358 18.75 4.19 -16.42
C ARG A 358 18.30 3.34 -15.22
N PHE A 359 17.03 2.94 -15.19
CA PHE A 359 16.46 2.20 -14.07
C PHE A 359 17.17 0.86 -13.80
N VAL A 360 17.54 0.11 -14.83
CA VAL A 360 18.23 -1.18 -14.68
C VAL A 360 19.63 -1.00 -14.06
N GLU A 361 20.36 0.05 -14.46
CA GLU A 361 21.64 0.39 -13.85
C GLU A 361 21.47 0.86 -12.40
N TRP A 362 20.47 1.73 -12.16
CA TRP A 362 20.14 2.19 -10.81
C TRP A 362 19.79 1.01 -9.88
N ARG A 363 19.00 0.04 -10.36
CA ARG A 363 18.67 -1.20 -9.62
C ARG A 363 19.91 -1.99 -9.26
N LYS A 364 20.88 -2.15 -10.17
CA LYS A 364 22.15 -2.80 -9.87
C LYS A 364 22.91 -2.05 -8.77
N GLY A 365 22.95 -0.71 -8.85
CA GLY A 365 23.55 0.14 -7.82
C GLY A 365 22.88 0.01 -6.44
N PHE A 366 21.55 -0.09 -6.40
CA PHE A 366 20.77 -0.29 -5.18
C PHE A 366 21.19 -1.57 -4.45
N TYR A 367 21.32 -2.70 -5.15
CA TYR A 367 21.74 -3.97 -4.57
C TYR A 367 23.24 -4.00 -4.20
N ALA A 368 24.10 -3.43 -5.05
CA ALA A 368 25.54 -3.34 -4.76
C ALA A 368 25.83 -2.58 -3.46
N GLN A 369 25.10 -1.50 -3.18
CA GLN A 369 25.23 -0.74 -1.93
C GLN A 369 24.85 -1.53 -0.67
N ARG A 370 24.03 -2.57 -0.83
CA ARG A 370 23.57 -3.44 0.27
C ARG A 370 24.39 -4.72 0.39
N GLY A 371 25.39 -4.93 -0.47
CA GLY A 371 26.17 -6.16 -0.54
C GLY A 371 25.32 -7.38 -0.92
N GLN A 372 24.25 -7.19 -1.68
CA GLN A 372 23.32 -8.23 -2.09
C GLN A 372 23.37 -8.45 -3.61
N SER A 373 23.05 -9.67 -4.05
CA SER A 373 22.77 -9.96 -5.45
C SER A 373 21.33 -9.59 -5.79
N TYR A 374 21.08 -9.17 -7.03
CA TYR A 374 19.71 -8.93 -7.53
C TYR A 374 19.05 -10.25 -7.97
N TYR A 375 17.72 -10.28 -7.98
CA TYR A 375 16.89 -11.42 -8.39
C TYR A 375 16.59 -11.45 -9.89
#